data_AF-A0A7V3ZT99-F1
#
_entry.id   AF-A0A7V3ZT99-F1
#
_cell.length_a   1.000
_cell.length_b   1.000
_cell.length_c   1.000
_cell.angle_alpha   90.00
_cell.angle_beta   90.00
_cell.angle_gamma   90.00
#
_symmetry.space_group_name_H-M   'P 1'
#
loop_
_entity.id
_entity.type
_entity.pdbx_description
1 polymer ?
#
loop_
_entity_poly.entity_id
_entity_poly.type
_entity_poly.pdbx_seq_one_letter_code
_entity_poly.pdbx_strand_id
1 'polypeptide(L)'
;MSILLSVLFSMGIVSSEGNLDFSKIKGSVGGPDQYGYIWIDNDTTGIPGIPEYNWIDITPYGTEVQGLGDDNVVGPFPIGFQFPYYWYKVDRFWVCSNGLISFSSNQMWSPHQGGSQIPSPTLPNDLLVVLGGDLNFNLGRGKVYYWSNGQDTLIVSFIDVPEWHFGTDTLGSHTFQLILDRNDSTITFQYGPQRGKFNYGHPAAPPAFGIGIENITGQIGLQYLKDDTLSPNMFHEGLAIRFYPPETTTYQVTDLTMYEISPNNQGFFLIQNEGYIPYAIIKNSGNLPVSSYQAFCRIRRLPQGTIVYNDTVQMGSINPGEFDTVYFDGWTPSIAGKYEIIEWVKTAGDQVPINDTLHADVPVVQRSNYVILDFINDTTQANFTHWMGSGGGWGMRFVPPDTCEVIEVRVMLAAMSQAGMAYIYLYDDDGPGGLPGTILYQTSYYVSSSTPMWYTLNTQNYLYKEGALWVGYIQGGVEGPDFAVDVAPPYSRNTYEYTGAWAPYRDPFTDGCIRMVVNLMISAEEKAHEKNMDKPRIYNNMDGKIVLYLPKAKSKKIKIFDATGRVEVPEKIKWEGEKAILNLDKSKKGIYFIKTESGKFKIVYVK
;
A
#
# COMPACT_ATOMS: atom_id res chain seq x y z
N MET A 1 2.30 -29.58 29.52
CA MET A 1 2.87 -28.87 30.69
C MET A 1 3.86 -27.77 30.28
N SER A 2 4.73 -27.94 29.27
CA SER A 2 5.65 -26.85 28.85
C SER A 2 4.97 -25.68 28.13
N ILE A 3 4.08 -25.91 27.16
CA ILE A 3 3.38 -24.85 26.40
C ILE A 3 2.54 -23.96 27.32
N LEU A 4 1.71 -24.57 28.18
CA LEU A 4 0.89 -23.88 29.17
C LEU A 4 1.72 -23.03 30.14
N LEU A 5 2.85 -23.56 30.63
CA LEU A 5 3.77 -22.76 31.47
C LEU A 5 4.29 -21.56 30.69
N SER A 6 4.77 -21.75 29.46
CA SER A 6 5.28 -20.67 28.63
C SER A 6 4.24 -19.58 28.39
N VAL A 7 2.99 -19.95 28.10
CA VAL A 7 1.86 -19.01 27.94
C VAL A 7 1.63 -18.21 29.23
N LEU A 8 1.56 -18.88 30.38
CA LEU A 8 1.35 -18.24 31.67
C LEU A 8 2.52 -17.32 32.09
N PHE A 9 3.75 -17.68 31.74
CA PHE A 9 4.94 -16.84 31.92
C PHE A 9 4.89 -15.61 31.01
N SER A 10 4.53 -15.77 29.73
CA SER A 10 4.42 -14.65 28.77
C SER A 10 3.37 -13.62 29.17
N MET A 11 2.34 -14.03 29.91
CA MET A 11 1.32 -13.13 30.46
C MET A 11 1.68 -12.50 31.81
N GLY A 12 2.88 -12.76 32.34
CA GLY A 12 3.30 -12.24 33.66
C GLY A 12 2.54 -12.84 34.86
N ILE A 13 1.78 -13.92 34.66
CA ILE A 13 0.92 -14.53 35.71
C ILE A 13 1.76 -15.35 36.71
N VAL A 14 2.90 -15.88 36.27
CA VAL A 14 3.79 -16.70 37.10
C VAL A 14 5.17 -16.04 37.18
N SER A 15 5.46 -15.33 38.25
CA SER A 15 6.83 -14.98 38.63
C SER A 15 7.34 -16.09 39.55
N SER A 16 8.15 -17.03 39.04
CA SER A 16 8.80 -18.12 39.79
C SER A 16 8.01 -18.64 41.01
N GLU A 17 7.21 -19.70 40.81
CA GLU A 17 6.48 -20.45 41.86
C GLU A 17 5.29 -19.73 42.54
N GLY A 18 4.37 -19.16 41.75
CA GLY A 18 3.02 -18.81 42.22
C GLY A 18 2.00 -19.95 42.05
N ASN A 19 1.14 -20.17 43.06
CA ASN A 19 0.13 -21.24 43.18
C ASN A 19 -0.96 -21.23 42.08
N LEU A 20 -0.63 -21.60 40.84
CA LEU A 20 -1.64 -22.06 39.88
C LEU A 20 -1.93 -23.54 40.12
N ASP A 21 -3.18 -23.85 40.42
CA ASP A 21 -3.63 -25.24 40.53
C ASP A 21 -3.80 -25.82 39.13
N PHE A 22 -2.72 -26.42 38.61
CA PHE A 22 -2.70 -27.05 37.29
C PHE A 22 -3.77 -28.13 37.11
N SER A 23 -4.33 -28.68 38.20
CA SER A 23 -5.43 -29.65 38.13
C SER A 23 -6.77 -29.01 37.68
N LYS A 24 -6.89 -27.68 37.74
CA LYS A 24 -8.07 -26.93 37.32
C LYS A 24 -8.00 -26.42 35.88
N ILE A 25 -6.85 -26.57 35.21
CA ILE A 25 -6.68 -26.09 33.84
C ILE A 25 -7.20 -27.16 32.87
N LYS A 26 -8.18 -26.79 32.05
CA LYS A 26 -8.73 -27.60 30.96
C LYS A 26 -8.81 -26.75 29.69
N GLY A 27 -8.72 -27.36 28.52
CA GLY A 27 -8.77 -26.68 27.22
C GLY A 27 -7.39 -26.55 26.56
N SER A 28 -7.33 -25.72 25.52
CA SER A 28 -6.16 -25.57 24.65
C SER A 28 -5.59 -24.15 24.72
N VAL A 29 -4.27 -24.06 24.74
CA VAL A 29 -3.53 -22.79 24.59
C VAL A 29 -2.37 -23.02 23.62
N GLY A 30 -1.90 -21.97 22.95
CA GLY A 30 -0.76 -22.08 22.04
C GLY A 30 0.16 -20.88 22.02
N GLY A 31 1.31 -21.08 21.38
CA GLY A 31 2.46 -20.21 21.46
C GLY A 31 3.34 -20.46 22.72
N PRO A 32 4.25 -19.54 23.05
CA PRO A 32 4.59 -18.36 22.27
C PRO A 32 5.19 -18.73 20.90
N ASP A 33 4.88 -17.98 19.85
CA ASP A 33 5.67 -18.02 18.61
C ASP A 33 7.05 -17.36 18.82
N GLN A 34 7.86 -17.26 17.76
CA GLN A 34 9.21 -16.68 17.87
C GLN A 34 9.19 -15.18 18.23
N TYR A 35 8.11 -14.46 17.91
CA TYR A 35 7.95 -13.07 18.31
C TYR A 35 7.46 -12.96 19.75
N GLY A 36 6.63 -13.88 20.19
CA GLY A 36 6.06 -13.99 21.53
C GLY A 36 4.54 -13.99 21.58
N TYR A 37 3.84 -14.00 20.43
CA TYR A 37 2.38 -14.10 20.44
C TYR A 37 1.95 -15.43 21.06
N ILE A 38 0.85 -15.41 21.80
CA ILE A 38 0.16 -16.60 22.31
C ILE A 38 -1.30 -16.57 21.88
N TRP A 39 -2.01 -17.69 21.97
CA TRP A 39 -3.47 -17.71 21.85
C TRP A 39 -4.12 -18.49 22.99
N ILE A 40 -5.33 -18.06 23.34
CA ILE A 40 -6.23 -18.70 24.32
C ILE A 40 -7.64 -18.72 23.71
N ASP A 41 -8.34 -19.84 23.84
CA ASP A 41 -9.76 -19.97 23.50
C ASP A 41 -10.66 -19.93 24.75
N ASN A 42 -11.96 -19.71 24.55
CA ASN A 42 -12.95 -19.66 25.62
C ASN A 42 -13.43 -21.03 26.12
N ASP A 43 -13.01 -22.12 25.47
CA ASP A 43 -13.17 -23.48 25.98
C ASP A 43 -12.13 -23.80 27.07
N THR A 44 -11.10 -22.96 27.17
CA THR A 44 -10.10 -23.02 28.22
C THR A 44 -10.63 -22.49 29.55
N THR A 45 -10.28 -23.15 30.64
CA THR A 45 -10.68 -22.79 32.01
C THR A 45 -9.50 -22.82 32.98
N GLY A 46 -9.63 -22.12 34.11
CA GLY A 46 -8.65 -22.19 35.19
C GLY A 46 -7.41 -21.30 35.04
N ILE A 47 -7.38 -20.42 34.03
CA ILE A 47 -6.35 -19.40 33.82
C ILE A 47 -7.00 -18.02 33.59
N PRO A 48 -6.34 -16.89 33.91
CA PRO A 48 -6.85 -15.57 33.56
C PRO A 48 -6.65 -15.27 32.07
N GLY A 49 -7.33 -14.24 31.55
CA GLY A 49 -7.25 -13.85 30.14
C GLY A 49 -7.95 -14.82 29.17
N ILE A 50 -8.86 -15.65 29.66
CA ILE A 50 -9.79 -16.39 28.80
C ILE A 50 -10.68 -15.36 28.08
N PRO A 51 -10.78 -15.38 26.74
CA PRO A 51 -11.69 -14.49 26.04
C PRO A 51 -13.15 -14.87 26.31
N GLU A 52 -14.05 -13.90 26.24
CA GLU A 52 -15.49 -14.16 26.22
C GLU A 52 -16.01 -14.10 24.79
N TYR A 53 -16.91 -15.01 24.43
CA TYR A 53 -17.68 -14.87 23.20
C TYR A 53 -18.71 -13.75 23.39
N ASN A 54 -18.59 -12.71 22.56
CA ASN A 54 -19.44 -11.54 22.55
C ASN A 54 -19.53 -11.00 21.13
N TRP A 55 -20.47 -11.55 20.35
CA TRP A 55 -20.67 -11.18 18.95
C TRP A 55 -21.09 -9.71 18.82
N ILE A 56 -20.36 -8.94 18.02
CA ILE A 56 -20.71 -7.55 17.72
C ILE A 56 -21.38 -7.51 16.34
N ASP A 57 -22.70 -7.35 16.30
CA ASP A 57 -23.39 -7.25 15.02
C ASP A 57 -23.14 -5.88 14.37
N ILE A 58 -22.33 -5.89 13.31
CA ILE A 58 -22.03 -4.73 12.48
C ILE A 58 -22.89 -4.65 11.22
N THR A 59 -23.75 -5.63 10.93
CA THR A 59 -24.56 -5.63 9.69
C THR A 59 -25.45 -4.39 9.53
N PRO A 60 -25.97 -3.72 10.59
CA PRO A 60 -26.81 -2.54 10.42
C PRO A 60 -26.05 -1.24 10.12
N TYR A 61 -24.73 -1.18 10.32
CA TYR A 61 -23.95 0.07 10.27
C TYR A 61 -22.52 -0.07 9.71
N GLY A 62 -22.06 -1.28 9.46
CA GLY A 62 -20.80 -1.58 8.79
C GLY A 62 -20.92 -1.42 7.28
N THR A 63 -19.78 -1.26 6.63
CA THR A 63 -19.67 -1.20 5.17
C THR A 63 -19.64 -2.62 4.61
N GLU A 64 -20.55 -2.94 3.70
CA GLU A 64 -20.53 -4.22 2.98
C GLU A 64 -19.35 -4.24 2.00
N VAL A 65 -18.55 -5.31 2.03
CA VAL A 65 -17.49 -5.59 1.06
C VAL A 65 -18.13 -6.11 -0.22
N GLN A 66 -18.13 -5.27 -1.26
CA GLN A 66 -18.70 -5.60 -2.57
C GLN A 66 -17.67 -6.28 -3.47
N GLY A 67 -18.13 -7.10 -4.41
CA GLY A 67 -17.28 -7.70 -5.45
C GLY A 67 -16.57 -8.98 -5.03
N LEU A 68 -16.92 -9.58 -3.89
CA LEU A 68 -16.49 -10.93 -3.54
C LEU A 68 -17.21 -11.96 -4.42
N GLY A 69 -16.47 -12.98 -4.84
CA GLY A 69 -16.94 -14.12 -5.61
C GLY A 69 -16.27 -15.40 -5.12
N ASP A 70 -16.12 -16.36 -6.03
CA ASP A 70 -15.23 -17.49 -5.83
C ASP A 70 -13.77 -17.06 -6.06
N ASP A 71 -12.86 -17.55 -5.22
CA ASP A 71 -11.40 -17.41 -5.40
C ASP A 71 -10.93 -15.98 -5.77
N ASN A 72 -11.25 -14.99 -4.92
CA ASN A 72 -10.86 -13.61 -5.18
C ASN A 72 -10.50 -12.80 -3.93
N VAL A 73 -10.02 -11.57 -4.16
CA VAL A 73 -9.59 -10.64 -3.13
C VAL A 73 -10.13 -9.24 -3.44
N VAL A 74 -10.65 -8.55 -2.43
CA VAL A 74 -11.14 -7.17 -2.55
C VAL A 74 -10.43 -6.29 -1.53
N GLY A 75 -10.03 -5.09 -1.95
CA GLY A 75 -9.36 -4.10 -1.11
C GLY A 75 -8.36 -3.25 -1.90
N PRO A 76 -7.49 -2.49 -1.22
CA PRO A 76 -7.41 -2.39 0.24
C PRO A 76 -8.53 -1.54 0.84
N PHE A 77 -8.94 -1.88 2.05
CA PHE A 77 -9.79 -1.07 2.92
C PHE A 77 -8.94 -0.42 4.01
N PRO A 78 -9.22 0.85 4.38
CA PRO A 78 -8.50 1.50 5.47
C PRO A 78 -8.91 0.91 6.83
N ILE A 79 -7.93 0.62 7.70
CA ILE A 79 -8.18 0.32 9.12
C ILE A 79 -8.60 1.61 9.85
N GLY A 80 -8.09 2.76 9.42
CA GLY A 80 -8.37 4.07 10.02
C GLY A 80 -7.45 4.45 11.18
N PHE A 81 -6.61 3.52 11.64
CA PHE A 81 -5.56 3.75 12.63
C PHE A 81 -4.37 2.83 12.36
N GLN A 82 -3.25 3.08 13.07
CA GLN A 82 -2.05 2.23 13.00
C GLN A 82 -2.16 1.14 14.07
N PHE A 83 -2.48 -0.08 13.66
CA PHE A 83 -2.56 -1.26 14.52
C PHE A 83 -1.17 -1.88 14.70
N PRO A 84 -0.66 -2.08 15.93
CA PRO A 84 0.59 -2.79 16.16
C PRO A 84 0.44 -4.28 15.82
N TYR A 85 1.26 -4.80 14.92
CA TYR A 85 1.26 -6.20 14.52
C TYR A 85 2.70 -6.69 14.36
N TYR A 86 3.07 -7.72 15.13
CA TYR A 86 4.48 -8.08 15.33
C TYR A 86 5.35 -6.84 15.64
N TRP A 87 6.51 -6.68 15.00
CA TRP A 87 7.42 -5.54 15.21
C TRP A 87 7.07 -4.30 14.38
N TYR A 88 5.99 -4.34 13.59
CA TYR A 88 5.58 -3.28 12.68
C TYR A 88 4.14 -2.84 12.95
N LYS A 89 3.64 -1.94 12.11
CA LYS A 89 2.28 -1.40 12.20
C LYS A 89 1.61 -1.54 10.84
N VAL A 90 0.31 -1.80 10.86
CA VAL A 90 -0.54 -1.95 9.68
C VAL A 90 -1.70 -0.94 9.74
N ASP A 91 -2.18 -0.48 8.59
CA ASP A 91 -3.22 0.56 8.49
C ASP A 91 -4.26 0.34 7.38
N ARG A 92 -4.14 -0.78 6.67
CA ARG A 92 -5.07 -1.21 5.62
C ARG A 92 -5.12 -2.73 5.57
N PHE A 93 -6.16 -3.27 4.95
CA PHE A 93 -6.31 -4.70 4.77
C PHE A 93 -7.04 -5.04 3.47
N TRP A 94 -6.77 -6.22 2.95
CA TRP A 94 -7.52 -6.87 1.87
C TRP A 94 -8.33 -8.02 2.44
N VAL A 95 -9.53 -8.22 1.91
CA VAL A 95 -10.41 -9.34 2.25
C VAL A 95 -10.30 -10.37 1.15
N CYS A 96 -9.92 -11.60 1.51
CA CYS A 96 -9.95 -12.73 0.59
C CYS A 96 -11.25 -13.50 0.81
N SER A 97 -11.90 -13.95 -0.28
CA SER A 97 -13.12 -14.76 -0.25
C SER A 97 -12.95 -15.99 0.64
N ASN A 98 -11.75 -16.57 0.66
CA ASN A 98 -11.40 -17.76 1.43
C ASN A 98 -11.23 -17.52 2.94
N GLY A 99 -11.93 -16.54 3.53
CA GLY A 99 -12.19 -16.47 4.98
C GLY A 99 -11.10 -15.81 5.84
N LEU A 100 -10.34 -14.90 5.25
CA LEU A 100 -9.19 -14.24 5.87
C LEU A 100 -8.99 -12.81 5.39
N ILE A 101 -8.14 -12.08 6.11
CA ILE A 101 -7.60 -10.80 5.65
C ILE A 101 -6.07 -10.85 5.54
N SER A 102 -5.51 -10.05 4.64
CA SER A 102 -4.08 -9.74 4.57
C SER A 102 -3.86 -8.24 4.78
N PHE A 103 -2.80 -7.85 5.49
CA PHE A 103 -2.45 -6.43 5.66
C PHE A 103 -1.56 -5.87 4.54
N SER A 104 -0.98 -6.72 3.69
CA SER A 104 -0.01 -6.28 2.67
C SER A 104 -0.16 -6.91 1.29
N SER A 105 -1.06 -7.90 1.11
CA SER A 105 -1.20 -8.60 -0.16
C SER A 105 -2.62 -8.54 -0.73
N ASN A 106 -2.72 -8.32 -2.04
CA ASN A 106 -3.93 -8.51 -2.83
C ASN A 106 -3.99 -9.88 -3.52
N GLN A 107 -3.04 -10.77 -3.23
CA GLN A 107 -3.00 -12.11 -3.80
C GLN A 107 -3.95 -13.05 -3.05
N MET A 108 -4.58 -13.93 -3.81
CA MET A 108 -5.48 -14.94 -3.29
C MET A 108 -4.73 -15.98 -2.47
N TRP A 109 -5.26 -16.30 -1.29
CA TRP A 109 -4.85 -17.44 -0.49
C TRP A 109 -5.77 -18.62 -0.79
N SER A 110 -5.22 -19.82 -0.90
CA SER A 110 -5.99 -21.06 -1.09
C SER A 110 -5.66 -22.04 0.04
N PRO A 111 -6.65 -22.71 0.66
CA PRO A 111 -6.39 -23.71 1.70
C PRO A 111 -5.68 -24.95 1.15
N HIS A 112 -5.83 -25.21 -0.15
CA HIS A 112 -5.25 -26.37 -0.83
C HIS A 112 -3.72 -26.27 -0.97
N GLN A 113 -3.09 -27.38 -1.35
CA GLN A 113 -1.64 -27.44 -1.64
C GLN A 113 -0.74 -26.96 -0.49
N GLY A 114 -1.21 -27.11 0.75
CA GLY A 114 -0.48 -26.72 1.95
C GLY A 114 -0.79 -25.32 2.47
N GLY A 115 -1.71 -24.58 1.84
CA GLY A 115 -2.05 -23.23 2.29
C GLY A 115 -2.70 -23.17 3.68
N SER A 116 -3.42 -24.22 4.12
CA SER A 116 -3.88 -24.35 5.52
C SER A 116 -2.77 -24.26 6.58
N GLN A 117 -1.50 -24.45 6.17
CA GLN A 117 -0.36 -24.35 7.07
C GLN A 117 0.02 -22.90 7.34
N ILE A 118 0.03 -22.54 8.62
CA ILE A 118 0.36 -21.22 9.14
C ILE A 118 1.38 -21.40 10.28
N PRO A 119 2.53 -20.71 10.28
CA PRO A 119 2.97 -19.78 9.24
C PRO A 119 3.47 -20.49 7.97
N SER A 120 3.41 -19.81 6.83
CA SER A 120 3.94 -20.27 5.54
C SER A 120 4.59 -19.13 4.75
N PRO A 121 5.86 -19.24 4.32
CA PRO A 121 6.51 -18.19 3.50
C PRO A 121 5.99 -18.14 2.05
N THR A 122 5.06 -19.02 1.69
CA THR A 122 4.37 -18.96 0.39
C THR A 122 3.34 -17.84 0.44
N LEU A 123 3.42 -16.90 -0.51
CA LEU A 123 2.47 -15.80 -0.60
C LEU A 123 1.03 -16.28 -0.82
N PRO A 124 0.02 -15.52 -0.35
CA PRO A 124 0.13 -14.23 0.34
C PRO A 124 0.61 -14.36 1.80
N ASN A 125 1.20 -13.30 2.36
CA ASN A 125 1.62 -13.23 3.77
C ASN A 125 0.92 -12.09 4.51
N ASP A 126 1.31 -11.86 5.78
CA ASP A 126 0.74 -10.83 6.66
C ASP A 126 -0.75 -11.10 6.94
N LEU A 127 -1.05 -12.37 7.25
CA LEU A 127 -2.40 -12.91 7.26
C LEU A 127 -3.01 -13.00 8.65
N LEU A 128 -4.30 -12.72 8.72
CA LEU A 128 -5.20 -13.18 9.79
C LEU A 128 -6.22 -14.13 9.20
N VAL A 129 -6.00 -15.42 9.42
CA VAL A 129 -6.83 -16.51 8.88
C VAL A 129 -7.86 -16.90 9.91
N VAL A 130 -9.07 -16.35 9.77
CA VAL A 130 -10.15 -16.47 10.77
C VAL A 130 -10.85 -17.81 10.65
N LEU A 131 -11.30 -18.15 9.44
CA LEU A 131 -11.75 -19.48 9.07
C LEU A 131 -11.38 -19.69 7.60
N GLY A 132 -10.10 -19.96 7.38
CA GLY A 132 -9.53 -20.13 6.06
C GLY A 132 -10.00 -21.41 5.42
N GLY A 133 -10.76 -21.37 4.34
CA GLY A 133 -11.28 -22.54 3.64
C GLY A 133 -11.74 -22.16 2.24
N ASP A 134 -12.18 -23.14 1.45
CA ASP A 134 -12.69 -22.86 0.11
C ASP A 134 -14.14 -22.36 0.24
N LEU A 135 -14.30 -21.04 0.20
CA LEU A 135 -15.56 -20.34 0.48
C LEU A 135 -16.04 -19.62 -0.78
N ASN A 136 -17.35 -19.61 -0.99
CA ASN A 136 -17.93 -19.21 -2.26
C ASN A 136 -18.99 -18.12 -2.07
N PHE A 137 -18.79 -16.95 -2.68
CA PHE A 137 -19.76 -15.84 -2.65
C PHE A 137 -20.64 -15.78 -3.90
N ASN A 138 -20.54 -16.77 -4.80
CA ASN A 138 -21.38 -16.83 -5.98
C ASN A 138 -22.87 -16.85 -5.61
N LEU A 139 -23.70 -16.44 -6.57
CA LEU A 139 -25.15 -16.34 -6.40
C LEU A 139 -25.61 -15.32 -5.33
N GLY A 140 -24.70 -14.47 -4.84
CA GLY A 140 -25.00 -13.43 -3.86
C GLY A 140 -25.32 -13.98 -2.46
N ARG A 141 -24.86 -15.20 -2.16
CA ARG A 141 -24.93 -15.79 -0.81
C ARG A 141 -23.66 -15.45 -0.04
N GLY A 142 -23.79 -15.36 1.28
CA GLY A 142 -22.71 -14.90 2.12
C GLY A 142 -22.46 -13.40 1.97
N LYS A 143 -22.13 -12.73 3.07
CA LYS A 143 -21.75 -11.31 3.03
C LYS A 143 -20.58 -11.05 3.96
N VAL A 144 -19.72 -10.13 3.55
CA VAL A 144 -18.68 -9.59 4.43
C VAL A 144 -18.99 -8.14 4.74
N TYR A 145 -18.95 -7.78 6.01
CA TYR A 145 -19.05 -6.40 6.48
C TYR A 145 -17.77 -6.04 7.21
N TYR A 146 -17.35 -4.78 7.13
CA TYR A 146 -16.34 -4.24 8.03
C TYR A 146 -16.81 -2.93 8.66
N TRP A 147 -16.32 -2.67 9.86
CA TRP A 147 -16.55 -1.41 10.55
C TRP A 147 -15.30 -1.02 11.35
N SER A 148 -14.95 0.27 11.31
CA SER A 148 -13.89 0.83 12.13
C SER A 148 -14.33 2.15 12.72
N ASN A 149 -13.92 2.43 13.96
CA ASN A 149 -14.09 3.75 14.57
C ASN A 149 -12.97 4.74 14.20
N GLY A 150 -11.97 4.31 13.43
CA GLY A 150 -10.82 5.12 13.03
C GLY A 150 -9.92 5.54 14.19
N GLN A 151 -10.01 4.89 15.35
CA GLN A 151 -9.23 5.20 16.53
C GLN A 151 -8.50 3.97 17.09
N ASP A 152 -9.26 2.92 17.41
CA ASP A 152 -8.73 1.75 18.08
C ASP A 152 -9.38 0.41 17.71
N THR A 153 -10.55 0.39 17.07
CA THR A 153 -11.30 -0.84 16.84
C THR A 153 -11.59 -1.03 15.36
N LEU A 154 -11.23 -2.20 14.83
CA LEU A 154 -11.68 -2.71 13.53
C LEU A 154 -12.41 -4.04 13.74
N ILE A 155 -13.54 -4.21 13.06
CA ILE A 155 -14.32 -5.44 13.04
C ILE A 155 -14.55 -5.85 11.59
N VAL A 156 -14.32 -7.13 11.26
CA VAL A 156 -14.66 -7.73 9.96
C VAL A 156 -15.50 -8.97 10.20
N SER A 157 -16.71 -9.02 9.65
CA SER A 157 -17.68 -10.11 9.84
C SER A 157 -18.04 -10.78 8.53
N PHE A 158 -17.83 -12.08 8.47
CA PHE A 158 -18.32 -12.98 7.43
C PHE A 158 -19.64 -13.59 7.91
N ILE A 159 -20.71 -13.44 7.14
CA ILE A 159 -22.09 -13.79 7.52
C ILE A 159 -22.66 -14.79 6.53
N ASP A 160 -23.10 -15.96 7.01
CA ASP A 160 -23.76 -17.02 6.21
C ASP A 160 -22.99 -17.39 4.93
N VAL A 161 -21.66 -17.48 5.00
CA VAL A 161 -20.82 -17.76 3.82
C VAL A 161 -20.81 -19.27 3.55
N PRO A 162 -21.24 -19.73 2.36
CA PRO A 162 -21.21 -21.14 2.03
C PRO A 162 -19.80 -21.60 1.64
N GLU A 163 -19.60 -22.91 1.72
CA GLU A 163 -18.40 -23.58 1.23
C GLU A 163 -18.51 -23.75 -0.29
N TRP A 164 -17.37 -23.74 -0.98
CA TRP A 164 -17.31 -24.33 -2.31
C TRP A 164 -17.53 -25.84 -2.22
N HIS A 165 -18.28 -26.42 -3.15
CA HIS A 165 -18.45 -27.86 -3.23
C HIS A 165 -18.59 -28.30 -4.69
N PHE A 166 -17.94 -29.41 -5.03
CA PHE A 166 -18.02 -29.97 -6.36
C PHE A 166 -19.48 -30.26 -6.76
N GLY A 167 -19.96 -29.58 -7.79
CA GLY A 167 -21.32 -29.72 -8.31
C GLY A 167 -22.41 -28.92 -7.59
N THR A 168 -22.09 -28.05 -6.61
CA THR A 168 -23.05 -27.12 -5.98
C THR A 168 -22.37 -25.95 -5.27
N ASP A 169 -22.91 -24.74 -5.45
CA ASP A 169 -22.38 -23.50 -4.85
C ASP A 169 -23.12 -23.08 -3.56
N THR A 170 -23.80 -24.01 -2.88
CA THR A 170 -24.74 -23.65 -1.80
C THR A 170 -24.63 -24.47 -0.53
N LEU A 171 -23.65 -25.37 -0.44
CA LEU A 171 -23.45 -26.19 0.75
C LEU A 171 -22.69 -25.44 1.83
N GLY A 172 -22.96 -25.83 3.08
CA GLY A 172 -22.40 -25.15 4.25
C GLY A 172 -22.95 -23.74 4.48
N SER A 173 -22.54 -23.17 5.62
CA SER A 173 -22.85 -21.81 6.06
C SER A 173 -21.99 -21.51 7.28
N HIS A 174 -21.12 -20.53 7.15
CA HIS A 174 -20.17 -20.14 8.18
C HIS A 174 -20.33 -18.66 8.50
N THR A 175 -20.50 -18.38 9.80
CA THR A 175 -20.56 -17.00 10.32
C THR A 175 -19.43 -16.81 11.31
N PHE A 176 -18.49 -15.90 11.02
CA PHE A 176 -17.32 -15.67 11.84
C PHE A 176 -16.87 -14.21 11.76
N GLN A 177 -16.12 -13.77 12.76
CA GLN A 177 -15.76 -12.38 12.98
C GLN A 177 -14.32 -12.25 13.45
N LEU A 178 -13.64 -11.24 12.91
CA LEU A 178 -12.34 -10.75 13.34
C LEU A 178 -12.53 -9.40 14.06
N ILE A 179 -11.80 -9.20 15.15
CA ILE A 179 -11.72 -7.93 15.88
C ILE A 179 -10.26 -7.59 16.13
N LEU A 180 -9.85 -6.39 15.78
CA LEU A 180 -8.57 -5.78 16.19
C LEU A 180 -8.85 -4.74 17.27
N ASP A 181 -8.13 -4.83 18.40
CA ASP A 181 -8.14 -3.80 19.44
C ASP A 181 -6.74 -3.18 19.57
N ARG A 182 -6.61 -1.91 19.20
CA ARG A 182 -5.36 -1.17 19.24
C ARG A 182 -4.88 -0.89 20.67
N ASN A 183 -5.77 -0.87 21.65
CA ASN A 183 -5.43 -0.47 23.02
C ASN A 183 -4.44 -1.44 23.67
N ASP A 184 -4.57 -2.73 23.37
CA ASP A 184 -3.69 -3.79 23.84
C ASP A 184 -3.06 -4.62 22.70
N SER A 185 -3.35 -4.27 21.44
CA SER A 185 -2.92 -4.96 20.21
C SER A 185 -3.38 -6.42 20.12
N THR A 186 -4.47 -6.76 20.81
CA THR A 186 -5.06 -8.10 20.72
C THR A 186 -5.86 -8.30 19.44
N ILE A 187 -5.91 -9.55 19.02
CA ILE A 187 -6.67 -10.01 17.84
C ILE A 187 -7.65 -11.07 18.32
N THR A 188 -8.94 -10.87 18.09
CA THR A 188 -9.98 -11.82 18.51
C THR A 188 -10.71 -12.39 17.30
N PHE A 189 -10.81 -13.71 17.23
CA PHE A 189 -11.68 -14.43 16.30
C PHE A 189 -12.91 -14.93 17.06
N GLN A 190 -14.09 -14.79 16.49
CA GLN A 190 -15.34 -15.28 17.07
C GLN A 190 -16.16 -16.04 16.03
N TYR A 191 -16.85 -17.09 16.46
CA TYR A 191 -17.58 -17.98 15.57
C TYR A 191 -19.07 -18.02 15.96
N GLY A 192 -19.91 -17.49 15.08
CA GLY A 192 -21.36 -17.66 15.12
C GLY A 192 -21.77 -19.04 14.57
N PRO A 193 -22.98 -19.19 14.02
CA PRO A 193 -23.44 -20.46 13.47
C PRO A 193 -22.46 -21.07 12.45
N GLN A 194 -22.18 -22.37 12.62
CA GLN A 194 -21.31 -23.15 11.74
C GLN A 194 -22.07 -24.36 11.20
N ARG A 195 -22.12 -24.50 9.87
CA ARG A 195 -22.71 -25.65 9.18
C ARG A 195 -21.79 -26.06 8.05
N GLY A 196 -21.41 -27.33 8.04
CA GLY A 196 -20.43 -27.83 7.08
C GLY A 196 -19.08 -28.10 7.75
N LYS A 197 -18.17 -28.71 6.99
CA LYS A 197 -16.83 -29.15 7.43
C LYS A 197 -15.81 -29.06 6.30
N PHE A 198 -16.04 -28.20 5.31
CA PHE A 198 -15.24 -28.06 4.10
C PHE A 198 -15.07 -29.40 3.37
N ASN A 199 -16.15 -30.19 3.30
CA ASN A 199 -16.13 -31.43 2.53
C ASN A 199 -16.50 -31.10 1.09
N TYR A 200 -15.49 -30.92 0.24
CA TYR A 200 -15.63 -30.43 -1.13
C TYR A 200 -16.35 -31.39 -2.09
N GLY A 201 -16.73 -32.59 -1.64
CA GLY A 201 -17.45 -33.57 -2.47
C GLY A 201 -16.65 -34.11 -3.67
N HIS A 202 -15.37 -33.79 -3.76
CA HIS A 202 -14.47 -34.26 -4.81
C HIS A 202 -13.60 -35.41 -4.29
N PRO A 203 -13.57 -36.59 -4.95
CA PRO A 203 -12.86 -37.78 -4.45
C PRO A 203 -11.35 -37.60 -4.22
N ALA A 204 -10.74 -36.58 -4.84
CA ALA A 204 -9.32 -36.28 -4.72
C ALA A 204 -9.01 -35.01 -3.89
N ALA A 205 -10.02 -34.36 -3.29
CA ALA A 205 -9.82 -33.16 -2.46
C ALA A 205 -10.23 -33.47 -1.00
N PRO A 206 -9.27 -33.73 -0.09
CA PRO A 206 -9.58 -33.83 1.33
C PRO A 206 -10.05 -32.46 1.86
N PRO A 207 -10.83 -32.41 2.95
CA PRO A 207 -11.13 -31.17 3.63
C PRO A 207 -9.85 -30.42 3.98
N ALA A 208 -9.79 -29.13 3.62
CA ALA A 208 -8.64 -28.29 3.85
C ALA A 208 -9.08 -26.96 4.44
N PHE A 209 -8.67 -26.64 5.66
CA PHE A 209 -8.99 -25.36 6.28
C PHE A 209 -7.94 -24.96 7.31
N GLY A 210 -7.82 -23.68 7.61
CA GLY A 210 -6.82 -23.15 8.51
C GLY A 210 -7.36 -22.05 9.40
N ILE A 211 -6.84 -21.97 10.62
CA ILE A 211 -7.06 -20.84 11.54
C ILE A 211 -5.70 -20.48 12.12
N GLY A 212 -5.34 -19.19 12.06
CA GLY A 212 -4.06 -18.72 12.56
C GLY A 212 -3.74 -17.28 12.18
N ILE A 213 -2.56 -16.84 12.62
CA ILE A 213 -1.99 -15.54 12.31
C ILE A 213 -0.54 -15.70 11.85
N GLU A 214 -0.07 -14.88 10.92
CA GLU A 214 1.34 -14.83 10.52
C GLU A 214 1.81 -13.43 10.13
N ASN A 215 3.11 -13.21 10.24
CA ASN A 215 3.76 -11.94 9.95
C ASN A 215 3.94 -11.69 8.43
N ILE A 216 4.50 -10.53 8.11
CA ILE A 216 4.78 -10.06 6.74
C ILE A 216 5.69 -10.99 5.92
N THR A 217 6.44 -11.88 6.55
CA THR A 217 7.32 -12.84 5.86
C THR A 217 6.73 -14.25 5.76
N GLY A 218 5.61 -14.52 6.45
CA GLY A 218 5.07 -15.86 6.58
C GLY A 218 6.00 -16.85 7.30
N GLN A 219 7.03 -16.37 8.00
CA GLN A 219 7.97 -17.24 8.73
C GLN A 219 7.64 -17.36 10.21
N ILE A 220 6.92 -16.38 10.76
CA ILE A 220 6.52 -16.36 12.16
C ILE A 220 5.01 -16.25 12.22
N GLY A 221 4.42 -17.10 13.05
CA GLY A 221 2.99 -17.15 13.21
C GLY A 221 2.57 -18.22 14.19
N LEU A 222 1.26 -18.27 14.40
CA LEU A 222 0.60 -19.28 15.20
C LEU A 222 -0.48 -19.96 14.38
N GLN A 223 -0.35 -21.28 14.23
CA GLN A 223 -1.48 -22.13 13.89
C GLN A 223 -2.34 -22.34 15.14
N TYR A 224 -3.63 -22.04 15.05
CA TYR A 224 -4.62 -22.52 16.00
C TYR A 224 -5.18 -23.88 15.56
N LEU A 225 -5.56 -23.98 14.29
CA LEU A 225 -6.14 -25.18 13.70
C LEU A 225 -5.63 -25.35 12.26
N LYS A 226 -5.15 -26.56 11.92
CA LYS A 226 -4.82 -26.96 10.55
C LYS A 226 -5.66 -28.17 10.20
N ASP A 227 -6.54 -28.02 9.24
CA ASP A 227 -7.54 -29.01 8.84
C ASP A 227 -8.23 -29.56 10.10
N ASP A 228 -8.48 -30.86 10.20
CA ASP A 228 -9.07 -31.48 11.39
C ASP A 228 -8.05 -31.87 12.48
N THR A 229 -6.81 -31.34 12.41
CA THR A 229 -5.76 -31.69 13.38
C THR A 229 -5.98 -30.95 14.70
N LEU A 230 -5.95 -31.69 15.82
CA LEU A 230 -6.36 -31.24 17.17
C LEU A 230 -7.86 -31.03 17.30
N SER A 231 -8.60 -32.14 17.45
CA SER A 231 -10.06 -32.10 17.62
C SER A 231 -10.61 -31.17 18.72
N PRO A 232 -9.90 -30.88 19.83
CA PRO A 232 -10.36 -29.87 20.79
C PRO A 232 -10.40 -28.44 20.25
N ASN A 233 -9.66 -28.15 19.17
CA ASN A 233 -9.57 -26.82 18.58
C ASN A 233 -10.56 -26.63 17.41
N MET A 234 -11.47 -27.58 17.17
CA MET A 234 -12.43 -27.45 16.08
C MET A 234 -13.31 -26.23 16.27
N PHE A 235 -13.49 -25.44 15.21
CA PHE A 235 -14.40 -24.29 15.23
C PHE A 235 -15.84 -24.75 15.51
N HIS A 236 -16.55 -24.01 16.36
CA HIS A 236 -17.96 -24.23 16.67
C HIS A 236 -18.65 -22.92 17.05
N GLU A 237 -19.98 -22.92 17.03
CA GLU A 237 -20.76 -21.77 17.49
C GLU A 237 -20.46 -21.44 18.95
N GLY A 238 -20.23 -20.15 19.23
CA GLY A 238 -19.88 -19.66 20.56
C GLY A 238 -18.38 -19.73 20.89
N LEU A 239 -17.53 -20.20 19.98
CA LEU A 239 -16.08 -20.17 20.16
C LEU A 239 -15.55 -18.73 20.03
N ALA A 240 -14.64 -18.35 20.91
CA ALA A 240 -13.83 -17.14 20.82
C ALA A 240 -12.36 -17.50 21.05
N ILE A 241 -11.49 -17.05 20.16
CA ILE A 241 -10.03 -17.22 20.23
C ILE A 241 -9.43 -15.84 20.31
N ARG A 242 -8.55 -15.59 21.28
CA ARG A 242 -7.80 -14.34 21.35
C ARG A 242 -6.31 -14.60 21.26
N PHE A 243 -5.67 -13.90 20.34
CA PHE A 243 -4.23 -13.81 20.22
C PHE A 243 -3.75 -12.61 21.01
N TYR A 244 -2.82 -12.85 21.92
CA TYR A 244 -2.20 -11.82 22.75
C TYR A 244 -0.78 -11.56 22.25
N PRO A 245 -0.43 -10.30 21.96
CA PRO A 245 0.95 -9.92 21.71
C PRO A 245 1.78 -10.08 22.99
N PRO A 246 3.11 -10.26 22.87
CA PRO A 246 3.97 -10.22 24.04
C PRO A 246 4.10 -8.79 24.58
N GLU A 247 4.19 -8.61 25.90
CA GLU A 247 4.50 -7.30 26.51
C GLU A 247 5.87 -6.77 26.05
N THR A 248 6.83 -7.68 25.91
CA THR A 248 8.17 -7.40 25.38
C THR A 248 8.65 -8.58 24.54
N THR A 249 9.46 -8.31 23.52
CA THR A 249 10.02 -9.34 22.65
C THR A 249 11.54 -9.30 22.66
N THR A 250 12.17 -10.47 22.62
CA THR A 250 13.61 -10.61 22.34
C THR A 250 13.86 -10.92 20.86
N TYR A 251 12.81 -11.03 20.05
CA TYR A 251 12.94 -11.29 18.63
C TYR A 251 13.63 -10.12 17.94
N GLN A 252 14.65 -10.42 17.14
CA GLN A 252 15.51 -9.42 16.54
C GLN A 252 15.30 -9.39 15.04
N VAL A 253 14.93 -8.23 14.53
CA VAL A 253 14.68 -7.99 13.11
C VAL A 253 15.56 -6.85 12.64
N THR A 254 16.44 -7.20 11.70
CA THR A 254 17.15 -6.21 10.88
C THR A 254 16.37 -6.09 9.58
N ASP A 255 15.88 -4.89 9.27
CA ASP A 255 15.08 -4.64 8.05
C ASP A 255 15.17 -3.16 7.64
N LEU A 256 15.41 -2.92 6.36
CA LEU A 256 15.43 -1.59 5.76
C LEU A 256 14.47 -1.55 4.57
N THR A 257 13.47 -0.69 4.66
CA THR A 257 12.52 -0.48 3.56
C THR A 257 12.97 0.65 2.65
N MET A 258 12.87 0.40 1.35
CA MET A 258 12.87 1.48 0.35
C MET A 258 11.51 2.18 0.40
N TYR A 259 11.44 3.28 1.16
CA TYR A 259 10.18 3.95 1.47
C TYR A 259 9.71 4.84 0.32
N GLU A 260 10.64 5.62 -0.25
CA GLU A 260 10.34 6.49 -1.38
C GLU A 260 11.50 6.54 -2.37
N ILE A 261 11.19 6.64 -3.65
CA ILE A 261 12.13 7.02 -4.71
C ILE A 261 11.60 8.25 -5.45
N SER A 262 12.52 8.99 -6.04
CA SER A 262 12.26 10.28 -6.66
C SER A 262 11.38 10.21 -7.93
N PRO A 263 10.29 10.99 -8.01
CA PRO A 263 9.57 11.68 -6.95
C PRO A 263 8.34 10.88 -6.47
N ASN A 264 8.16 10.73 -5.16
CA ASN A 264 6.94 10.22 -4.53
C ASN A 264 6.50 8.81 -5.00
N ASN A 265 7.40 7.94 -5.43
CA ASN A 265 7.07 6.61 -5.99
C ASN A 265 6.16 6.67 -7.23
N GLN A 266 6.16 7.80 -7.94
CA GLN A 266 5.37 8.02 -9.14
C GLN A 266 6.27 8.18 -10.36
N GLY A 267 5.72 7.87 -11.53
CA GLY A 267 6.35 8.17 -12.79
C GLY A 267 6.38 9.67 -13.05
N PHE A 268 7.39 10.13 -13.78
CA PHE A 268 7.62 11.55 -14.06
C PHE A 268 8.40 11.74 -15.37
N PHE A 269 8.34 12.95 -15.91
CA PHE A 269 8.99 13.28 -17.17
C PHE A 269 10.34 13.96 -16.94
N LEU A 270 11.31 13.64 -17.79
CA LEU A 270 12.60 14.33 -17.87
C LEU A 270 12.82 14.91 -19.26
N ILE A 271 13.67 15.93 -19.36
CA ILE A 271 14.06 16.51 -20.65
C ILE A 271 15.45 16.02 -21.04
N GLN A 272 15.57 15.64 -22.31
CA GLN A 272 16.84 15.23 -22.91
C GLN A 272 17.90 16.35 -22.73
N ASN A 273 19.11 15.94 -22.34
CA ASN A 273 20.27 16.79 -22.06
C ASN A 273 20.13 17.71 -20.84
N GLU A 274 19.12 17.50 -19.98
CA GLU A 274 19.04 18.15 -18.68
C GLU A 274 19.47 17.23 -17.55
N GLY A 275 20.27 17.75 -16.61
CA GLY A 275 20.75 16.98 -15.48
C GLY A 275 19.62 16.63 -14.50
N TYR A 276 19.63 15.38 -14.04
CA TYR A 276 18.75 14.83 -13.02
C TYR A 276 19.58 14.18 -11.92
N ILE A 277 19.13 14.28 -10.67
CA ILE A 277 19.78 13.64 -9.53
C ILE A 277 18.74 12.75 -8.85
N PRO A 278 18.86 11.42 -8.98
CA PRO A 278 17.99 10.48 -8.28
C PRO A 278 18.13 10.60 -6.75
N TYR A 279 17.06 10.32 -6.02
CA TYR A 279 17.07 10.26 -4.56
C TYR A 279 16.16 9.13 -4.06
N ALA A 280 16.55 8.55 -2.93
CA ALA A 280 15.78 7.58 -2.16
C ALA A 280 15.51 8.09 -0.74
N ILE A 281 14.41 7.67 -0.15
CA ILE A 281 14.15 7.72 1.30
C ILE A 281 14.10 6.27 1.79
N ILE A 282 14.96 5.97 2.76
CA ILE A 282 15.08 4.65 3.38
C ILE A 282 14.57 4.74 4.79
N LYS A 283 13.82 3.72 5.22
CA LYS A 283 13.32 3.60 6.58
C LYS A 283 13.92 2.35 7.22
N ASN A 284 14.35 2.45 8.49
CA ASN A 284 14.57 1.24 9.28
C ASN A 284 13.21 0.68 9.74
N SER A 285 12.78 -0.41 9.12
CA SER A 285 11.52 -1.09 9.42
C SER A 285 11.70 -2.29 10.36
N GLY A 286 12.95 -2.62 10.69
CA GLY A 286 13.28 -3.59 11.74
C GLY A 286 13.14 -3.01 13.15
N ASN A 287 13.50 -3.83 14.14
CA ASN A 287 13.54 -3.44 15.55
C ASN A 287 14.96 -3.35 16.12
N LEU A 288 15.97 -3.51 15.26
CA LEU A 288 17.38 -3.29 15.59
C LEU A 288 17.97 -2.06 14.90
N PRO A 289 18.89 -1.33 15.55
CA PRO A 289 19.72 -0.34 14.86
C PRO A 289 20.56 -1.01 13.77
N VAL A 290 20.54 -0.43 12.57
CA VAL A 290 21.45 -0.80 11.48
C VAL A 290 22.66 0.12 11.57
N SER A 291 23.87 -0.44 11.61
CA SER A 291 25.11 0.35 11.79
C SER A 291 25.65 0.94 10.49
N SER A 292 25.44 0.24 9.36
CA SER A 292 25.77 0.67 8.02
C SER A 292 24.94 -0.10 6.99
N TYR A 293 24.68 0.51 5.85
CA TYR A 293 23.93 -0.10 4.74
C TYR A 293 24.30 0.55 3.41
N GLN A 294 23.90 -0.07 2.31
CA GLN A 294 24.14 0.45 0.96
C GLN A 294 22.82 0.74 0.26
N ALA A 295 22.76 1.87 -0.42
CA ALA A 295 21.68 2.22 -1.33
C ALA A 295 22.21 2.20 -2.76
N PHE A 296 21.38 1.75 -3.69
CA PHE A 296 21.76 1.57 -5.08
C PHE A 296 20.71 2.24 -5.97
N CYS A 297 21.17 2.82 -7.08
CA CYS A 297 20.29 3.34 -8.12
C CYS A 297 20.77 2.83 -9.47
N ARG A 298 19.83 2.34 -10.28
CA ARG A 298 20.06 1.90 -11.66
C ARG A 298 19.01 2.54 -12.55
N ILE A 299 19.45 3.05 -13.70
CA ILE A 299 18.54 3.52 -14.74
C ILE A 299 18.75 2.67 -15.98
N ARG A 300 17.66 2.09 -16.50
CA ARG A 300 17.66 1.31 -17.73
C ARG A 300 16.76 1.93 -18.78
N ARG A 301 17.18 1.85 -20.04
CA ARG A 301 16.41 2.28 -21.21
C ARG A 301 15.54 1.14 -21.72
N LEU A 302 14.28 1.41 -21.98
CA LEU A 302 13.28 0.46 -22.48
C LEU A 302 13.14 0.56 -24.00
N PRO A 303 12.68 -0.52 -24.67
CA PRO A 303 12.27 -1.82 -24.10
C PRO A 303 13.41 -2.82 -23.88
N GLN A 304 14.61 -2.59 -24.41
CA GLN A 304 15.71 -3.58 -24.33
C GLN A 304 16.30 -3.75 -22.92
N GLY A 305 16.01 -2.83 -21.99
CA GLY A 305 16.53 -2.87 -20.62
C GLY A 305 18.01 -2.52 -20.50
N THR A 306 18.57 -1.77 -21.45
CA THR A 306 19.99 -1.37 -21.43
C THR A 306 20.29 -0.47 -20.25
N ILE A 307 21.22 -0.87 -19.38
CA ILE A 307 21.66 -0.05 -18.24
C ILE A 307 22.45 1.15 -18.77
N VAL A 308 22.01 2.35 -18.41
CA VAL A 308 22.64 3.63 -18.82
C VAL A 308 23.19 4.43 -17.63
N TYR A 309 22.86 4.02 -16.41
CA TYR A 309 23.32 4.63 -15.17
C TYR A 309 23.34 3.56 -14.08
N ASN A 310 24.36 3.61 -13.22
CA ASN A 310 24.44 2.78 -12.02
C ASN A 310 25.28 3.52 -10.97
N ASP A 311 24.76 3.62 -9.76
CA ASP A 311 25.45 4.24 -8.63
C ASP A 311 25.18 3.47 -7.33
N THR A 312 26.08 3.62 -6.37
CA THR A 312 26.02 2.97 -5.06
C THR A 312 26.54 3.92 -4.00
N VAL A 313 25.71 4.20 -3.00
CA VAL A 313 26.03 5.09 -1.89
C VAL A 313 26.12 4.28 -0.60
N GLN A 314 27.25 4.40 0.08
CA GLN A 314 27.45 3.83 1.41
C GLN A 314 26.85 4.76 2.47
N MET A 315 25.95 4.22 3.30
CA MET A 315 25.26 4.94 4.35
C MET A 315 25.71 4.49 5.74
N GLY A 316 25.45 5.35 6.73
CA GLY A 316 25.81 5.15 8.13
C GLY A 316 24.69 4.49 8.95
N SER A 317 24.67 4.76 10.24
CA SER A 317 23.71 4.14 11.15
C SER A 317 22.31 4.75 11.07
N ILE A 318 21.28 3.91 11.22
CA ILE A 318 19.87 4.31 11.30
C ILE A 318 19.16 3.46 12.37
N ASN A 319 18.49 4.10 13.34
CA ASN A 319 17.77 3.40 14.41
C ASN A 319 16.38 2.96 13.94
N PRO A 320 15.74 1.98 14.63
CA PRO A 320 14.38 1.54 14.31
C PRO A 320 13.40 2.69 14.14
N GLY A 321 12.60 2.66 13.08
CA GLY A 321 11.56 3.65 12.78
C GLY A 321 12.06 4.97 12.18
N GLU A 322 13.37 5.20 12.11
CA GLU A 322 13.94 6.41 11.53
C GLU A 322 13.99 6.36 10.00
N PHE A 323 14.06 7.54 9.39
CA PHE A 323 14.18 7.73 7.95
C PHE A 323 15.47 8.46 7.60
N ASP A 324 16.06 8.11 6.46
CA ASP A 324 17.26 8.74 5.92
C ASP A 324 17.15 8.93 4.41
N THR A 325 17.60 10.08 3.91
CA THR A 325 17.56 10.41 2.48
C THR A 325 18.93 10.19 1.84
N VAL A 326 18.94 9.46 0.74
CA VAL A 326 20.11 9.22 -0.10
C VAL A 326 19.97 10.04 -1.37
N TYR A 327 21.03 10.75 -1.75
CA TYR A 327 21.19 11.32 -3.08
C TYR A 327 22.26 10.55 -3.82
N PHE A 328 21.94 10.14 -5.04
CA PHE A 328 22.86 9.48 -5.94
C PHE A 328 23.63 10.51 -6.79
N ASP A 329 24.63 10.06 -7.53
CA ASP A 329 25.32 10.90 -8.52
C ASP A 329 24.35 11.42 -9.61
N GLY A 330 24.73 12.52 -10.25
CA GLY A 330 23.93 13.13 -11.30
C GLY A 330 23.93 12.29 -12.58
N TRP A 331 22.76 12.15 -13.21
CA TRP A 331 22.58 11.56 -14.53
C TRP A 331 22.07 12.61 -15.52
N THR A 332 22.52 12.55 -16.78
CA THR A 332 21.98 13.40 -17.86
C THR A 332 21.56 12.49 -19.02
N PRO A 333 20.26 12.36 -19.32
CA PRO A 333 19.80 11.52 -20.42
C PRO A 333 20.15 12.14 -21.76
N SER A 334 21.01 11.49 -22.54
CA SER A 334 21.42 11.96 -23.86
C SER A 334 20.46 11.58 -24.99
N ILE A 335 19.47 10.72 -24.72
CA ILE A 335 18.54 10.19 -25.72
C ILE A 335 17.10 10.25 -25.15
N ALA A 336 16.15 10.72 -25.95
CA ALA A 336 14.72 10.65 -25.61
C ALA A 336 14.19 9.20 -25.75
N GLY A 337 13.20 8.85 -24.94
CA GLY A 337 12.60 7.52 -24.91
C GLY A 337 12.08 7.13 -23.53
N LYS A 338 11.71 5.87 -23.35
CA LYS A 338 11.22 5.32 -22.09
C LYS A 338 12.37 4.79 -21.25
N TYR A 339 12.36 5.08 -19.96
CA TYR A 339 13.34 4.63 -18.98
C TYR A 339 12.64 4.14 -17.73
N GLU A 340 13.31 3.26 -17.00
CA GLU A 340 12.92 2.90 -15.64
C GLU A 340 14.07 3.22 -14.70
N ILE A 341 13.74 3.86 -13.58
CA ILE A 341 14.62 3.98 -12.42
C ILE A 341 14.28 2.87 -11.44
N ILE A 342 15.30 2.11 -11.02
CA ILE A 342 15.22 1.07 -10.01
C ILE A 342 16.16 1.48 -8.89
N GLU A 343 15.64 1.69 -7.69
CA GLU A 343 16.47 1.93 -6.51
C GLU A 343 16.18 0.85 -5.46
N TRP A 344 17.24 0.37 -4.83
CA TRP A 344 17.12 -0.62 -3.76
C TRP A 344 18.11 -0.38 -2.63
N VAL A 345 17.77 -0.86 -1.44
CA VAL A 345 18.63 -0.83 -0.26
C VAL A 345 19.13 -2.25 0.05
N LYS A 346 20.31 -2.36 0.66
CA LYS A 346 20.80 -3.62 1.23
C LYS A 346 21.42 -3.39 2.59
N THR A 347 21.07 -4.24 3.53
CA THR A 347 21.74 -4.41 4.81
C THR A 347 22.05 -5.88 5.08
N ALA A 348 23.07 -6.16 5.88
CA ALA A 348 23.38 -7.53 6.27
C ALA A 348 22.31 -8.05 7.24
N GLY A 349 21.85 -9.28 7.03
CA GLY A 349 20.84 -9.90 7.89
C GLY A 349 19.43 -9.34 7.69
N ASP A 350 19.17 -8.62 6.60
CA ASP A 350 17.82 -8.21 6.24
C ASP A 350 16.85 -9.39 6.23
N GLN A 351 15.71 -9.23 6.90
CA GLN A 351 14.68 -10.26 7.07
C GLN A 351 13.46 -10.04 6.19
N VAL A 352 13.27 -8.86 5.58
CA VAL A 352 12.06 -8.53 4.79
C VAL A 352 12.41 -7.99 3.41
N PRO A 353 13.14 -8.75 2.57
CA PRO A 353 13.74 -8.25 1.33
C PRO A 353 12.74 -7.83 0.26
N ILE A 354 11.45 -8.18 0.41
CA ILE A 354 10.39 -7.79 -0.52
C ILE A 354 10.11 -6.28 -0.50
N ASN A 355 10.51 -5.58 0.57
CA ASN A 355 10.25 -4.15 0.75
C ASN A 355 11.48 -3.26 0.35
N ASP A 356 12.56 -3.88 -0.12
CA ASP A 356 13.86 -3.24 -0.34
C ASP A 356 13.98 -2.48 -1.66
N THR A 357 13.06 -2.67 -2.61
CA THR A 357 13.20 -2.21 -4.00
C THR A 357 11.96 -1.46 -4.48
N LEU A 358 12.18 -0.32 -5.13
CA LEU A 358 11.13 0.45 -5.80
C LEU A 358 11.51 0.77 -7.24
N HIS A 359 10.48 1.01 -8.05
CA HIS A 359 10.56 1.24 -9.50
C HIS A 359 9.77 2.51 -9.86
N ALA A 360 10.28 3.31 -10.80
CA ALA A 360 9.58 4.47 -11.36
C ALA A 360 9.68 4.49 -12.89
N ASP A 361 8.55 4.76 -13.56
CA ASP A 361 8.51 5.02 -15.01
C ASP A 361 8.95 6.45 -15.32
N VAL A 362 9.98 6.61 -16.16
CA VAL A 362 10.60 7.91 -16.44
C VAL A 362 10.74 8.15 -17.94
N PRO A 363 9.67 8.59 -18.63
CA PRO A 363 9.77 9.02 -20.02
C PRO A 363 10.66 10.27 -20.15
N VAL A 364 11.70 10.18 -20.97
CA VAL A 364 12.56 11.29 -21.36
C VAL A 364 12.07 11.86 -22.68
N VAL A 365 11.77 13.15 -22.72
CA VAL A 365 11.28 13.86 -23.90
C VAL A 365 12.30 14.86 -24.44
N GLN A 366 12.28 15.07 -25.75
CA GLN A 366 13.04 16.13 -26.40
C GLN A 366 12.18 17.40 -26.48
N ARG A 367 12.78 18.58 -26.29
CA ARG A 367 12.10 19.85 -26.58
C ARG A 367 11.70 19.91 -28.05
N SER A 368 10.41 20.10 -28.30
CA SER A 368 9.81 20.22 -29.62
C SER A 368 8.51 21.01 -29.51
N ASN A 369 8.03 21.54 -30.63
CA ASN A 369 6.72 22.18 -30.71
C ASN A 369 5.55 21.20 -30.59
N TYR A 370 5.85 19.90 -30.60
CA TYR A 370 4.88 18.82 -30.45
C TYR A 370 5.53 17.65 -29.71
N VAL A 371 5.16 17.44 -28.45
CA VAL A 371 5.68 16.40 -27.56
C VAL A 371 4.52 15.65 -26.94
N ILE A 372 4.57 14.32 -26.96
CA ILE A 372 3.60 13.46 -26.28
C ILE A 372 4.16 13.09 -24.90
N LEU A 373 3.42 13.43 -23.86
CA LEU A 373 3.63 12.99 -22.50
C LEU A 373 2.64 11.85 -22.22
N ASP A 374 3.15 10.66 -21.96
CA ASP A 374 2.38 9.50 -21.51
C ASP A 374 3.28 8.50 -20.76
N PHE A 375 2.66 7.57 -20.04
CA PHE A 375 3.31 6.47 -19.33
C PHE A 375 2.98 5.11 -19.97
N ILE A 376 2.62 5.11 -21.26
CA ILE A 376 2.29 3.88 -21.98
C ILE A 376 3.60 3.21 -22.41
N ASN A 377 3.79 1.96 -21.98
CA ASN A 377 4.96 1.13 -22.20
C ASN A 377 4.68 -0.04 -23.18
N ASP A 378 3.43 -0.48 -23.33
CA ASP A 378 3.00 -1.34 -24.44
C ASP A 378 2.19 -0.54 -25.48
N THR A 379 2.73 -0.45 -26.70
CA THR A 379 2.03 0.22 -27.82
C THR A 379 1.22 -0.75 -28.69
N THR A 380 1.20 -2.04 -28.35
CA THR A 380 0.60 -3.12 -29.15
C THR A 380 -0.64 -3.71 -28.53
N GLN A 381 -0.76 -3.71 -27.19
CA GLN A 381 -1.91 -4.23 -26.46
C GLN A 381 -2.36 -3.24 -25.38
N ALA A 382 -3.67 -3.11 -25.22
CA ALA A 382 -4.28 -2.41 -24.10
C ALA A 382 -5.46 -3.27 -23.61
N ASN A 383 -5.65 -3.31 -22.30
CA ASN A 383 -6.81 -3.91 -21.68
C ASN A 383 -7.93 -2.88 -21.58
N PHE A 384 -9.18 -3.34 -21.52
CA PHE A 384 -10.36 -2.48 -21.50
C PHE A 384 -11.19 -2.75 -20.26
N THR A 385 -11.72 -1.68 -19.65
CA THR A 385 -12.53 -1.73 -18.43
C THR A 385 -13.67 -0.70 -18.49
N HIS A 386 -14.77 -0.95 -17.78
CA HIS A 386 -15.91 -0.04 -17.66
C HIS A 386 -16.52 -0.12 -16.25
N TRP A 387 -17.32 0.88 -15.90
CA TRP A 387 -18.15 0.86 -14.70
C TRP A 387 -19.51 0.26 -15.00
N MET A 388 -20.07 -0.47 -14.03
CA MET A 388 -21.49 -0.78 -13.99
C MET A 388 -22.24 0.50 -13.59
N GLY A 389 -23.02 1.06 -14.50
CA GLY A 389 -23.71 2.35 -14.36
C GLY A 389 -22.93 3.55 -14.89
N SER A 390 -23.64 4.67 -15.05
CA SER A 390 -23.07 5.94 -15.49
C SER A 390 -22.52 6.78 -14.33
N GLY A 391 -21.52 7.61 -14.59
CA GLY A 391 -20.98 8.60 -13.64
C GLY A 391 -19.67 8.19 -12.99
N GLY A 392 -19.21 6.95 -13.17
CA GLY A 392 -17.85 6.53 -12.84
C GLY A 392 -16.83 7.00 -13.89
N GLY A 393 -15.55 6.96 -13.58
CA GLY A 393 -14.50 7.39 -14.51
C GLY A 393 -13.08 6.99 -14.14
N TRP A 394 -12.14 7.44 -14.97
CA TRP A 394 -10.70 7.30 -14.79
C TRP A 394 -10.01 8.61 -15.07
N GLY A 395 -8.78 8.76 -14.59
CA GLY A 395 -7.97 9.93 -14.86
C GLY A 395 -6.50 9.64 -14.71
N MET A 396 -5.68 10.58 -15.17
CA MET A 396 -4.24 10.52 -15.01
C MET A 396 -3.68 11.88 -14.63
N ARG A 397 -2.75 11.85 -13.68
CA ARG A 397 -1.99 13.01 -13.23
C ARG A 397 -0.79 13.25 -14.15
N PHE A 398 -0.61 14.49 -14.59
CA PHE A 398 0.54 14.94 -15.37
C PHE A 398 1.26 16.07 -14.64
N VAL A 399 2.59 16.00 -14.60
CA VAL A 399 3.45 17.13 -14.27
C VAL A 399 4.36 17.34 -15.47
N PRO A 400 4.02 18.27 -16.40
CA PRO A 400 4.91 18.59 -17.49
C PRO A 400 6.29 19.00 -16.96
N PRO A 401 7.39 18.56 -17.60
CA PRO A 401 8.74 18.74 -17.07
C PRO A 401 9.24 20.19 -17.14
N ASP A 402 8.48 21.06 -17.80
CA ASP A 402 8.76 22.48 -17.93
C ASP A 402 7.47 23.27 -18.17
N THR A 403 7.56 24.60 -18.10
CA THR A 403 6.53 25.49 -18.63
C THR A 403 6.27 25.15 -20.10
N CYS A 404 5.02 24.97 -20.49
CA CYS A 404 4.66 24.53 -21.83
C CYS A 404 3.26 25.01 -22.21
N GLU A 405 2.97 25.06 -23.51
CA GLU A 405 1.56 25.12 -23.94
C GLU A 405 1.05 23.69 -24.03
N VAL A 406 0.02 23.36 -23.27
CA VAL A 406 -0.77 22.15 -23.52
C VAL A 406 -1.54 22.42 -24.81
N ILE A 407 -1.41 21.55 -25.81
CA ILE A 407 -2.10 21.67 -27.09
C ILE A 407 -3.43 20.94 -26.98
N GLU A 408 -3.37 19.68 -26.54
CA GLU A 408 -4.51 18.79 -26.42
C GLU A 408 -4.21 17.64 -25.46
N VAL A 409 -5.27 16.99 -24.99
CA VAL A 409 -5.19 15.74 -24.24
C VAL A 409 -6.00 14.67 -24.96
N ARG A 410 -5.58 13.41 -24.85
CA ARG A 410 -6.19 12.29 -25.55
C ARG A 410 -6.49 11.15 -24.59
N VAL A 411 -7.65 10.54 -24.73
CA VAL A 411 -8.08 9.38 -23.96
C VAL A 411 -8.41 8.26 -24.95
N MET A 412 -7.85 7.07 -24.75
CA MET A 412 -8.18 5.91 -25.60
C MET A 412 -9.44 5.22 -25.07
N LEU A 413 -10.47 5.15 -25.92
CA LEU A 413 -11.76 4.54 -25.60
C LEU A 413 -12.22 3.61 -26.72
N ALA A 414 -13.09 2.66 -26.38
CA ALA A 414 -13.80 1.80 -27.32
C ALA A 414 -15.20 1.45 -26.78
N ALA A 415 -16.15 1.17 -27.65
CA ALA A 415 -17.46 0.61 -27.30
C ALA A 415 -17.39 -0.93 -27.43
N MET A 416 -16.54 -1.59 -26.64
CA MET A 416 -16.41 -3.05 -26.67
C MET A 416 -17.56 -3.72 -25.93
N SER A 417 -17.95 -3.15 -24.79
CA SER A 417 -19.08 -3.60 -23.97
C SER A 417 -20.36 -2.88 -24.38
N GLN A 418 -20.34 -1.55 -24.40
CA GLN A 418 -21.48 -0.75 -24.82
C GLN A 418 -21.06 0.60 -25.43
N ALA A 419 -21.82 1.07 -26.42
CA ALA A 419 -21.73 2.45 -26.87
C ALA A 419 -22.27 3.41 -25.81
N GLY A 420 -21.69 4.60 -25.70
CA GLY A 420 -22.14 5.57 -24.71
C GLY A 420 -21.47 6.93 -24.84
N MET A 421 -21.97 7.88 -24.05
CA MET A 421 -21.34 9.19 -23.92
C MET A 421 -20.05 9.07 -23.10
N ALA A 422 -19.02 9.80 -23.52
CA ALA A 422 -17.78 9.98 -22.80
C ALA A 422 -17.54 11.46 -22.58
N TYR A 423 -17.25 11.85 -21.34
CA TYR A 423 -16.92 13.23 -20.98
C TYR A 423 -15.43 13.31 -20.63
N ILE A 424 -14.67 14.13 -21.35
CA ILE A 424 -13.23 14.29 -21.15
C ILE A 424 -12.98 15.69 -20.59
N TYR A 425 -12.12 15.76 -19.59
CA TYR A 425 -11.83 16.98 -18.84
C TYR A 425 -10.32 17.18 -18.69
N LEU A 426 -9.91 18.44 -18.64
CA LEU A 426 -8.63 18.87 -18.10
C LEU A 426 -8.91 19.70 -16.84
N TYR A 427 -8.35 19.30 -15.70
CA TYR A 427 -8.47 20.00 -14.43
C TYR A 427 -7.12 20.58 -13.99
N ASP A 428 -7.22 21.64 -13.19
CA ASP A 428 -6.13 22.16 -12.36
C ASP A 428 -5.98 21.32 -11.07
N ASP A 429 -4.86 21.49 -10.36
CA ASP A 429 -4.54 20.78 -9.11
C ASP A 429 -4.95 21.53 -7.83
N ASP A 430 -5.84 22.50 -7.94
CA ASP A 430 -6.34 23.34 -6.84
C ASP A 430 -7.44 22.67 -5.99
N GLY A 431 -7.72 21.37 -6.22
CA GLY A 431 -8.62 20.58 -5.41
C GLY A 431 -8.01 20.19 -4.04
N PRO A 432 -8.84 19.68 -3.10
CA PRO A 432 -8.36 19.24 -1.79
C PRO A 432 -7.20 18.24 -1.90
N GLY A 433 -6.06 18.58 -1.29
CA GLY A 433 -4.88 17.71 -1.28
C GLY A 433 -4.10 17.64 -2.60
N GLY A 434 -4.31 18.58 -3.53
CA GLY A 434 -3.66 18.58 -4.84
C GLY A 434 -4.38 17.71 -5.88
N LEU A 435 -5.59 17.23 -5.56
CA LEU A 435 -6.46 16.46 -6.45
C LEU A 435 -7.14 17.36 -7.50
N PRO A 436 -7.83 16.80 -8.51
CA PRO A 436 -8.54 17.60 -9.50
C PRO A 436 -9.51 18.60 -8.85
N GLY A 437 -9.38 19.88 -9.21
CA GLY A 437 -10.25 20.97 -8.75
C GLY A 437 -10.98 21.66 -9.90
N THR A 438 -10.50 22.82 -10.30
CA THR A 438 -11.08 23.67 -11.35
C THR A 438 -11.01 22.97 -12.71
N ILE A 439 -12.15 22.85 -13.40
CA ILE A 439 -12.20 22.41 -14.80
C ILE A 439 -11.66 23.53 -15.68
N LEU A 440 -10.51 23.29 -16.32
CA LEU A 440 -9.91 24.20 -17.28
C LEU A 440 -10.58 24.07 -18.65
N TYR A 441 -10.79 22.82 -19.09
CA TYR A 441 -11.43 22.51 -20.37
C TYR A 441 -12.25 21.23 -20.27
N GLN A 442 -13.26 21.10 -21.12
CA GLN A 442 -14.08 19.88 -21.24
C GLN A 442 -14.54 19.66 -22.67
N THR A 443 -14.80 18.40 -23.02
CA THR A 443 -15.46 17.99 -24.27
C THR A 443 -16.26 16.71 -24.03
N SER A 444 -17.14 16.35 -24.97
CA SER A 444 -17.89 15.10 -24.91
C SER A 444 -17.95 14.42 -26.26
N TYR A 445 -17.92 13.09 -26.25
CA TYR A 445 -18.03 12.24 -27.43
C TYR A 445 -19.11 11.18 -27.25
N TYR A 446 -19.81 10.85 -28.32
CA TYR A 446 -20.56 9.59 -28.37
C TYR A 446 -19.66 8.51 -28.97
N VAL A 447 -19.23 7.56 -28.15
CA VAL A 447 -18.33 6.48 -28.54
C VAL A 447 -19.18 5.29 -28.95
N SER A 448 -19.12 4.93 -30.24
CA SER A 448 -19.92 3.83 -30.80
C SER A 448 -19.12 2.73 -31.49
N SER A 449 -17.81 2.94 -31.69
CA SER A 449 -16.93 1.97 -32.34
C SER A 449 -16.31 1.05 -31.31
N SER A 450 -16.37 -0.26 -31.52
CA SER A 450 -15.62 -1.26 -30.73
C SER A 450 -14.12 -1.29 -31.03
N THR A 451 -13.67 -0.57 -32.06
CA THR A 451 -12.24 -0.40 -32.35
C THR A 451 -11.66 0.68 -31.42
N PRO A 452 -10.53 0.42 -30.73
CA PRO A 452 -9.85 1.42 -29.91
C PRO A 452 -9.48 2.68 -30.69
N MET A 453 -9.86 3.85 -30.18
CA MET A 453 -9.55 5.14 -30.79
C MET A 453 -9.18 6.18 -29.74
N TRP A 454 -8.32 7.14 -30.14
CA TRP A 454 -7.98 8.30 -29.34
C TRP A 454 -9.03 9.40 -29.51
N TYR A 455 -9.72 9.74 -28.43
CA TYR A 455 -10.64 10.87 -28.36
C TYR A 455 -9.92 12.07 -27.74
N THR A 456 -10.08 13.25 -28.35
CA THR A 456 -9.19 14.39 -28.12
C THR A 456 -9.94 15.57 -27.52
N LEU A 457 -9.40 16.18 -26.48
CA LEU A 457 -9.80 17.50 -26.01
C LEU A 457 -8.73 18.50 -26.43
N ASN A 458 -9.11 19.51 -27.22
CA ASN A 458 -8.21 20.60 -27.58
C ASN A 458 -8.29 21.71 -26.54
N THR A 459 -7.15 22.24 -26.13
CA THR A 459 -7.05 23.23 -25.03
C THR A 459 -6.77 24.65 -25.54
N GLN A 460 -6.73 24.86 -26.86
CA GLN A 460 -6.39 26.16 -27.45
C GLN A 460 -5.06 26.73 -26.94
N ASN A 461 -4.06 25.86 -26.78
CA ASN A 461 -2.71 26.20 -26.30
C ASN A 461 -2.72 26.76 -24.86
N TYR A 462 -3.31 26.01 -23.92
CA TYR A 462 -3.32 26.39 -22.51
C TYR A 462 -1.89 26.50 -21.96
N LEU A 463 -1.52 27.66 -21.43
CA LEU A 463 -0.20 27.91 -20.87
C LEU A 463 -0.09 27.29 -19.46
N TYR A 464 0.56 26.13 -19.37
CA TYR A 464 0.97 25.52 -18.11
C TYR A 464 2.26 26.16 -17.60
N LYS A 465 2.31 26.51 -16.30
CA LYS A 465 3.45 27.17 -15.66
C LYS A 465 4.13 26.31 -14.60
N GLU A 466 3.35 25.76 -13.67
CA GLU A 466 3.80 24.94 -12.55
C GLU A 466 2.62 24.09 -12.02
N GLY A 467 2.91 23.17 -11.09
CA GLY A 467 1.90 22.32 -10.45
C GLY A 467 1.70 20.98 -11.14
N ALA A 468 0.51 20.42 -10.99
CA ALA A 468 0.04 19.26 -11.75
C ALA A 468 -1.18 19.64 -12.58
N LEU A 469 -1.41 18.85 -13.62
CA LEU A 469 -2.64 18.87 -14.40
C LEU A 469 -3.25 17.48 -14.37
N TRP A 470 -4.58 17.43 -14.44
CA TRP A 470 -5.31 16.16 -14.39
C TRP A 470 -6.16 16.00 -15.63
N VAL A 471 -6.01 14.87 -16.32
CA VAL A 471 -6.87 14.51 -17.43
C VAL A 471 -7.86 13.47 -16.94
N GLY A 472 -9.16 13.78 -17.01
CA GLY A 472 -10.23 12.90 -16.55
C GLY A 472 -11.14 12.45 -17.69
N TYR A 473 -11.63 11.22 -17.58
CA TYR A 473 -12.68 10.62 -18.39
C TYR A 473 -13.81 10.16 -17.47
N ILE A 474 -15.03 10.67 -17.68
CA ILE A 474 -16.25 10.21 -17.00
C ILE A 474 -17.13 9.45 -18.00
N GLN A 475 -17.48 8.23 -17.63
CA GLN A 475 -18.37 7.34 -18.36
C GLN A 475 -19.82 7.84 -18.24
N GLY A 476 -20.46 8.11 -19.36
CA GLY A 476 -21.86 8.52 -19.42
C GLY A 476 -22.83 7.37 -19.74
N GLY A 477 -22.36 6.26 -20.30
CA GLY A 477 -23.18 5.06 -20.54
C GLY A 477 -23.23 4.13 -19.32
N VAL A 478 -24.10 3.12 -19.40
CA VAL A 478 -24.35 2.21 -18.27
C VAL A 478 -23.37 1.04 -18.23
N GLU A 479 -22.83 0.59 -19.36
CA GLU A 479 -21.84 -0.50 -19.42
C GLU A 479 -20.70 -0.14 -20.39
N GLY A 480 -20.36 1.15 -20.44
CA GLY A 480 -19.38 1.69 -21.39
C GLY A 480 -19.60 3.18 -21.71
N PRO A 481 -18.78 3.77 -22.57
CA PRO A 481 -17.71 3.12 -23.33
C PRO A 481 -16.51 2.73 -22.46
N ASP A 482 -15.82 1.67 -22.86
CA ASP A 482 -14.69 1.08 -22.16
C ASP A 482 -13.46 1.99 -22.24
N PHE A 483 -12.75 2.11 -21.11
CA PHE A 483 -11.48 2.81 -20.95
C PHE A 483 -10.31 1.85 -21.14
N ALA A 484 -9.31 2.29 -21.91
CA ALA A 484 -8.10 1.52 -22.12
C ALA A 484 -7.09 1.73 -20.97
N VAL A 485 -6.48 0.63 -20.51
CA VAL A 485 -5.37 0.60 -19.55
C VAL A 485 -4.21 -0.22 -20.13
N ASP A 486 -3.00 0.26 -19.92
CA ASP A 486 -1.75 -0.44 -20.19
C ASP A 486 -1.35 -1.26 -18.96
N VAL A 487 -0.86 -2.47 -19.18
CA VAL A 487 -0.45 -3.43 -18.13
C VAL A 487 1.03 -3.82 -18.25
N ALA A 488 1.80 -3.13 -19.09
CA ALA A 488 3.23 -3.36 -19.21
C ALA A 488 4.04 -2.49 -18.23
N PRO A 489 4.93 -3.09 -17.41
CA PRO A 489 5.78 -2.33 -16.51
C PRO A 489 6.87 -1.55 -17.28
N PRO A 490 7.43 -0.49 -16.68
CA PRO A 490 7.17 0.03 -15.33
C PRO A 490 5.81 0.74 -15.22
N TYR A 491 5.28 0.82 -14.00
CA TYR A 491 3.98 1.46 -13.74
C TYR A 491 4.16 2.85 -13.15
N SER A 492 3.50 3.85 -13.72
CA SER A 492 3.66 5.24 -13.27
C SER A 492 2.99 5.54 -11.94
N ARG A 493 1.96 4.77 -11.55
CA ARG A 493 1.11 5.05 -10.38
C ARG A 493 0.51 6.46 -10.40
N ASN A 494 0.33 7.02 -11.60
CA ASN A 494 -0.34 8.30 -11.85
C ASN A 494 -1.80 8.12 -12.31
N THR A 495 -2.29 6.88 -12.41
CA THR A 495 -3.69 6.57 -12.77
C THR A 495 -4.61 6.68 -11.56
N TYR A 496 -5.78 7.26 -11.76
CA TYR A 496 -6.81 7.50 -10.75
C TYR A 496 -8.17 7.00 -11.27
N GLU A 497 -9.07 6.69 -10.34
CA GLU A 497 -10.47 6.41 -10.61
C GLU A 497 -11.39 7.49 -10.03
N TYR A 498 -12.58 7.57 -10.60
CA TYR A 498 -13.66 8.44 -10.13
C TYR A 498 -14.91 7.60 -9.83
N THR A 499 -15.41 7.68 -8.60
CA THR A 499 -16.65 7.03 -8.16
C THR A 499 -17.57 8.02 -7.42
N GLY A 500 -17.46 9.30 -7.76
CA GLY A 500 -18.03 10.44 -7.02
C GLY A 500 -16.95 11.30 -6.36
N ALA A 501 -15.76 10.73 -6.13
CA ALA A 501 -14.54 11.43 -5.76
C ALA A 501 -13.34 10.79 -6.47
N TRP A 502 -12.27 11.56 -6.66
CA TRP A 502 -11.01 11.07 -7.24
C TRP A 502 -10.17 10.34 -6.20
N ALA A 503 -9.67 9.15 -6.56
CA ALA A 503 -8.76 8.36 -5.75
C ALA A 503 -7.72 7.64 -6.62
N PRO A 504 -6.52 7.30 -6.10
CA PRO A 504 -5.57 6.46 -6.83
C PRO A 504 -6.26 5.20 -7.34
N TYR A 505 -5.92 4.78 -8.56
CA TYR A 505 -6.59 3.64 -9.16
C TYR A 505 -6.33 2.37 -8.35
N ARG A 506 -7.39 1.59 -8.13
CA ARG A 506 -7.34 0.38 -7.28
C ARG A 506 -6.37 -0.69 -7.79
N ASP A 507 -6.06 -0.66 -9.09
CA ASP A 507 -5.04 -1.51 -9.69
C ASP A 507 -3.76 -0.68 -9.98
N PRO A 508 -2.80 -0.63 -9.03
CA PRO A 508 -1.60 0.18 -9.16
C PRO A 508 -0.59 -0.38 -10.16
N PHE A 509 -0.86 -1.56 -10.75
CA PHE A 509 -0.02 -2.21 -11.75
C PHE A 509 -0.52 -1.96 -13.17
N THR A 510 -1.14 -0.80 -13.38
CA THR A 510 -1.66 -0.38 -14.68
C THR A 510 -1.49 1.11 -14.89
N ASP A 511 -1.35 1.52 -16.15
CA ASP A 511 -1.31 2.90 -16.57
C ASP A 511 -2.50 3.23 -17.49
N GLY A 512 -3.29 4.23 -17.12
CA GLY A 512 -4.39 4.68 -17.97
C GLY A 512 -3.86 5.12 -19.34
N CYS A 513 -4.49 4.66 -20.42
CA CYS A 513 -4.12 5.06 -21.77
C CYS A 513 -4.61 6.49 -22.06
N ILE A 514 -3.89 7.45 -21.47
CA ILE A 514 -4.14 8.89 -21.53
C ILE A 514 -2.84 9.58 -21.96
N ARG A 515 -2.96 10.59 -22.83
CA ARG A 515 -1.83 11.38 -23.32
C ARG A 515 -2.07 12.86 -23.13
N MET A 516 -1.00 13.59 -22.88
CA MET A 516 -0.97 15.05 -22.99
C MET A 516 0.00 15.44 -24.11
N VAL A 517 -0.46 16.27 -25.04
CA VAL A 517 0.36 16.81 -26.12
C VAL A 517 0.72 18.24 -25.80
N VAL A 518 2.01 18.57 -25.79
CA VAL A 518 2.52 19.87 -25.38
C VAL A 518 3.50 20.48 -26.39
N ASN A 519 3.59 21.80 -26.39
CA ASN A 519 4.66 22.58 -27.02
C ASN A 519 5.68 22.98 -25.94
N LEU A 520 6.86 22.36 -25.96
CA LEU A 520 7.96 22.65 -25.03
C LEU A 520 8.96 23.70 -25.57
N MET A 521 8.71 24.31 -26.74
CA MET A 521 9.61 25.34 -27.30
C MET A 521 9.41 26.71 -26.67
N ILE A 522 8.29 26.94 -25.97
CA ILE A 522 8.04 28.21 -25.27
C ILE A 522 8.90 28.40 -24.01
N SER A 523 9.59 27.34 -23.55
CA SER A 523 10.38 27.34 -22.31
C SER A 523 11.84 27.79 -22.46
N ALA A 524 12.21 28.32 -23.64
CA ALA A 524 13.60 28.67 -23.97
C ALA A 524 14.12 29.98 -23.35
N GLU A 525 13.31 30.70 -22.56
CA GLU A 525 13.84 31.82 -21.74
C GLU A 525 14.58 31.28 -20.52
N GLU A 526 15.83 31.73 -20.34
CA GLU A 526 16.85 31.18 -19.45
C GLU A 526 16.32 30.71 -18.08
N LYS A 527 16.19 29.38 -17.92
CA LYS A 527 16.32 28.78 -16.59
C LYS A 527 17.73 29.07 -16.10
N ALA A 528 17.84 29.96 -15.12
CA ALA A 528 18.97 29.93 -14.20
C ALA A 528 19.05 28.49 -13.71
N HIS A 529 20.03 27.73 -14.19
CA HIS A 529 20.35 26.42 -13.65
C HIS A 529 20.43 26.63 -12.14
N GLU A 530 19.57 25.96 -11.36
CA GLU A 530 19.90 25.69 -9.97
C GLU A 530 21.22 24.93 -10.05
N LYS A 531 22.33 25.67 -9.92
CA LYS A 531 23.66 25.09 -9.82
C LYS A 531 23.55 24.01 -8.78
N ASN A 532 24.11 22.83 -9.06
CA ASN A 532 24.36 21.75 -8.11
C ASN A 532 25.03 22.31 -6.84
N MET A 533 24.22 22.88 -5.96
CA MET A 533 24.60 23.32 -4.63
C MET A 533 24.14 22.18 -3.73
N ASP A 534 25.11 21.41 -3.25
CA ASP A 534 25.09 20.56 -2.06
C ASP A 534 23.67 20.39 -1.47
N LYS A 535 22.94 19.39 -1.97
CA LYS A 535 21.57 19.07 -1.52
C LYS A 535 21.64 18.56 -0.08
N PRO A 536 20.74 19.01 0.82
CA PRO A 536 20.77 18.58 2.20
C PRO A 536 20.40 17.11 2.33
N ARG A 537 21.22 16.32 3.02
CA ARG A 537 20.76 15.00 3.51
C ARG A 537 19.79 15.23 4.66
N ILE A 538 18.66 14.56 4.60
CA ILE A 538 17.56 14.74 5.54
C ILE A 538 17.38 13.44 6.30
N TYR A 539 17.49 13.55 7.61
CA TYR A 539 17.29 12.47 8.55
C TYR A 539 16.15 12.88 9.48
N ASN A 540 15.13 12.04 9.59
CA ASN A 540 14.00 12.28 10.49
C ASN A 540 13.93 11.18 11.54
N ASN A 541 13.94 11.59 12.82
CA ASN A 541 13.78 10.66 13.92
C ASN A 541 12.35 10.67 14.47
N MET A 542 11.97 9.63 15.23
CA MET A 542 10.64 9.51 15.81
C MET A 542 10.37 10.52 16.95
N ASP A 543 11.39 11.21 17.46
CA ASP A 543 11.26 12.19 18.56
C ASP A 543 10.91 13.61 18.07
N GLY A 544 10.31 13.73 16.90
CA GLY A 544 9.92 15.03 16.35
C GLY A 544 11.09 15.91 15.87
N LYS A 545 12.31 15.35 15.73
CA LYS A 545 13.50 16.09 15.27
C LYS A 545 13.86 15.73 13.84
N ILE A 546 13.93 16.75 12.99
CA ILE A 546 14.51 16.64 11.66
C ILE A 546 15.96 17.15 11.74
N VAL A 547 16.90 16.32 11.32
CA VAL A 547 18.30 16.69 11.15
C VAL A 547 18.58 16.89 9.67
N LEU A 548 18.93 18.11 9.31
CA LEU A 548 19.41 18.46 7.98
C LEU A 548 20.92 18.55 8.00
N TYR A 549 21.58 17.80 7.14
CA TYR A 549 23.00 17.95 6.87
C TYR A 549 23.16 18.88 5.68
N LEU A 550 23.69 20.07 5.88
CA LEU A 550 23.88 21.10 4.87
C LEU A 550 25.39 21.21 4.57
N PRO A 551 25.88 20.64 3.45
CA PRO A 551 27.29 20.71 3.13
C PRO A 551 27.66 22.18 2.83
N LYS A 552 28.65 22.72 3.56
CA LYS A 552 29.17 24.10 3.49
C LYS A 552 28.21 25.25 3.87
N ALA A 553 28.68 26.02 4.86
CA ALA A 553 27.99 27.04 5.64
C ALA A 553 27.54 28.34 4.92
N LYS A 554 26.63 28.28 3.94
CA LYS A 554 25.96 29.50 3.43
C LYS A 554 24.44 29.57 3.64
N SER A 555 23.73 28.46 3.82
CA SER A 555 22.27 28.44 3.95
C SER A 555 21.79 28.59 5.41
N LYS A 556 21.80 29.82 5.96
CA LYS A 556 21.20 30.10 7.28
C LYS A 556 19.69 30.39 7.22
N LYS A 557 19.09 30.46 6.03
CA LYS A 557 17.66 30.68 5.83
C LYS A 557 16.99 29.36 5.48
N ILE A 558 16.33 28.77 6.47
CA ILE A 558 15.50 27.58 6.33
C ILE A 558 14.05 28.05 6.48
N LYS A 559 13.21 27.78 5.48
CA LYS A 559 11.75 27.91 5.59
C LYS A 559 11.15 26.53 5.49
N ILE A 560 10.23 26.22 6.39
CA ILE A 560 9.50 24.96 6.38
C ILE A 560 8.06 25.29 5.97
N PHE A 561 7.49 24.44 5.14
CA PHE A 561 6.11 24.50 4.71
C PHE A 561 5.46 23.15 4.99
N ASP A 562 4.20 23.12 5.40
CA ASP A 562 3.42 21.89 5.37
C ASP A 562 3.01 21.51 3.93
N ALA A 563 2.35 20.37 3.77
CA ALA A 563 1.85 19.90 2.48
C ALA A 563 0.83 20.85 1.81
N THR A 564 0.26 21.80 2.55
CA THR A 564 -0.67 22.81 2.03
C THR A 564 0.03 24.12 1.66
N GLY A 565 1.36 24.18 1.81
CA GLY A 565 2.17 25.38 1.56
C GLY A 565 2.15 26.40 2.70
N ARG A 566 1.57 26.07 3.87
CA ARG A 566 1.60 26.97 5.03
C ARG A 566 2.97 26.94 5.68
N VAL A 567 3.51 28.11 6.00
CA VAL A 567 4.81 28.23 6.66
C VAL A 567 4.70 27.69 8.08
N GLU A 568 5.49 26.67 8.38
CA GLU A 568 5.67 26.11 9.71
C GLU A 568 6.96 26.67 10.29
N VAL A 569 6.88 27.30 11.47
CA VAL A 569 8.04 27.88 12.13
C VAL A 569 8.54 26.84 13.14
N PRO A 570 9.72 26.25 12.95
CA PRO A 570 10.26 25.31 13.93
C PRO A 570 10.47 26.02 15.26
N GLU A 571 10.18 25.34 16.38
CA GLU A 571 10.32 25.96 17.72
C GLU A 571 11.75 26.45 17.97
N LYS A 572 12.73 25.67 17.48
CA LYS A 572 14.14 25.99 17.57
C LYS A 572 14.91 25.29 16.45
N ILE A 573 15.82 26.03 15.82
CA ILE A 573 16.86 25.46 14.94
C ILE A 573 18.16 25.44 15.73
N LYS A 574 18.67 24.26 16.09
CA LYS A 574 19.98 24.09 16.71
C LYS A 574 21.00 23.73 15.65
N TRP A 575 22.14 24.41 15.64
CA TRP A 575 23.22 24.14 14.69
C TRP A 575 24.38 23.41 15.37
N GLU A 576 24.85 22.33 14.75
CA GLU A 576 26.01 21.53 15.18
C GLU A 576 26.92 21.26 13.97
N GLY A 577 27.87 22.16 13.72
CA GLY A 577 28.70 22.11 12.51
C GLY A 577 27.84 22.29 11.25
N GLU A 578 27.85 21.29 10.38
CA GLU A 578 27.04 21.23 9.15
C GLU A 578 25.61 20.70 9.38
N LYS A 579 25.22 20.43 10.63
CA LYS A 579 23.89 19.93 10.97
C LYS A 579 22.97 21.05 11.45
N ALA A 580 21.79 21.17 10.87
CA ALA A 580 20.66 21.91 11.43
C ALA A 580 19.65 20.92 12.00
N ILE A 581 19.42 20.99 13.32
CA ILE A 581 18.44 20.18 14.04
C ILE A 581 17.19 21.05 14.24
N LEU A 582 16.12 20.67 13.57
CA LEU A 582 14.81 21.31 13.62
C LEU A 582 13.93 20.52 14.58
N ASN A 583 13.34 21.19 15.58
CA ASN A 583 12.33 20.58 16.43
C ASN A 583 10.92 20.95 15.91
N LEU A 584 10.13 19.93 15.55
CA LEU A 584 8.75 20.02 15.08
C LEU A 584 7.74 19.35 16.04
N ASP A 585 8.07 19.15 17.33
CA ASP A 585 7.24 18.43 18.31
C ASP A 585 5.77 18.87 18.38
N LYS A 586 5.50 20.17 18.10
CA LYS A 586 4.15 20.76 18.07
C LYS A 586 3.48 20.75 16.71
N SER A 587 4.21 20.48 15.63
CA SER A 587 3.67 20.39 14.28
C SER A 587 2.99 19.03 14.08
N LYS A 588 1.98 18.98 13.20
CA LYS A 588 1.22 17.74 12.94
C LYS A 588 2.10 16.73 12.20
N LYS A 589 1.89 15.43 12.41
CA LYS A 589 2.48 14.43 11.51
C LYS A 589 2.05 14.71 10.05
N GLY A 590 2.97 14.65 9.10
CA GLY A 590 2.67 14.97 7.71
C GLY A 590 3.89 15.13 6.81
N ILE A 591 3.64 15.50 5.56
CA ILE A 591 4.71 15.88 4.61
C ILE A 591 4.99 17.37 4.78
N TYR A 592 6.27 17.71 4.84
CA TYR A 592 6.78 19.06 4.92
C TYR A 592 7.74 19.31 3.77
N PHE A 593 7.89 20.57 3.39
CA PHE A 593 8.85 21.02 2.41
C PHE A 593 9.78 22.02 3.06
N ILE A 594 11.08 21.83 2.87
CA ILE A 594 12.09 22.77 3.30
C ILE A 594 12.63 23.51 2.10
N LYS A 595 12.47 24.83 2.13
CA LYS A 595 13.16 25.73 1.22
C LYS A 595 14.41 26.26 1.90
N THR A 596 15.56 25.99 1.31
CA THR A 596 16.82 26.63 1.63
C THR A 596 17.24 27.54 0.49
N GLU A 597 18.39 28.21 0.62
CA GLU A 597 19.01 28.93 -0.51
C GLU A 597 19.53 27.99 -1.61
N SER A 598 19.67 26.70 -1.35
CA SER A 598 20.10 25.67 -2.32
C SER A 598 18.95 24.96 -3.02
N GLY A 599 17.69 25.25 -2.68
CA GLY A 599 16.52 24.69 -3.36
C GLY A 599 15.38 24.35 -2.40
N LYS A 600 14.37 23.64 -2.93
CA LYS A 600 13.27 23.06 -2.14
C LYS A 600 13.49 21.55 -2.00
N PHE A 601 13.25 21.03 -0.80
CA PHE A 601 13.46 19.62 -0.45
C PHE A 601 12.25 19.09 0.31
N LYS A 602 11.80 17.87 0.00
CA LYS A 602 10.68 17.22 0.69
C LYS A 602 11.18 16.53 1.95
N ILE A 603 10.39 16.56 3.01
CA ILE A 603 10.62 15.87 4.27
C ILE A 603 9.35 15.16 4.68
N VAL A 604 9.49 13.90 5.06
CA VAL A 604 8.41 13.16 5.69
C VAL A 604 8.58 13.30 7.20
N TYR A 605 7.73 14.10 7.83
CA TYR A 605 7.71 14.27 9.26
C TYR A 605 6.76 13.25 9.88
N VAL A 606 7.36 12.23 10.46
CA VAL A 606 6.67 11.16 11.19
C VAL A 606 6.92 11.41 12.67
N LYS A 607 5.84 11.73 13.39
CA LYS A 607 5.79 11.70 14.85
C LYS A 607 5.35 10.32 15.33
#